data_AF-A0A2S6SDI2-F1
#
_entry.id   AF-A0A2S6SDI2-F1
#
_cell.length_a   1.000
_cell.length_b   1.000
_cell.length_c   1.000
_cell.angle_alpha   90.00
_cell.angle_beta   90.00
_cell.angle_gamma   90.00
#
_symmetry.space_group_name_H-M   'P 1'
#
loop_
_entity.id
_entity.type
_entity.pdbx_description
1 polymer ?
#
loop_
_entity_poly.entity_id
_entity_poly.type
_entity_poly.pdbx_seq_one_letter_code
_entity_poly.pdbx_strand_id
1 'polypeptide(L)' 'MEDKKIYIFDTTLRDGQQTTGVDFSVSDKIVISEALDKIGIDYIEGG' A
#
# COMPACT_ATOMS: atom_id res chain seq x y z
N MET A 1 -0.28 -15.40 27.44
CA MET A 1 0.56 -14.41 26.75
C MET A 1 -0.41 -13.57 25.95
N GLU A 2 -0.35 -12.25 26.09
CA GLU A 2 -1.26 -11.38 25.36
C GLU A 2 -0.82 -11.36 23.90
N ASP A 3 -1.68 -11.83 22.99
CA ASP A 3 -1.40 -11.81 21.56
C ASP A 3 -1.32 -10.36 21.10
N LYS A 4 -0.09 -9.84 20.95
CA LYS A 4 0.13 -8.52 20.37
C LYS A 4 -0.33 -8.56 18.92
N LYS A 5 -1.47 -7.92 18.64
CA LYS A 5 -1.92 -7.69 17.27
C LYS A 5 -0.88 -6.83 16.54
N ILE A 6 -0.34 -7.36 15.45
CA ILE A 6 0.57 -6.65 14.55
C ILE A 6 -0.30 -5.98 13.50
N TYR A 7 0.02 -4.73 13.17
CA TYR A 7 -0.60 -3.99 12.09
C TYR A 7 0.44 -3.72 11.02
N ILE A 8 0.05 -3.88 9.75
CA ILE A 8 0.89 -3.58 8.59
C ILE A 8 0.38 -2.30 7.93
N PHE A 9 1.28 -1.33 7.79
CA PHE A 9 1.05 -0.06 7.12
C PHE A 9 1.91 -0.01 5.86
N ASP A 10 1.28 -0.04 4.69
CA ASP A 10 1.95 -0.01 3.39
C ASP A 10 2.05 1.42 2.85
N THR A 11 3.24 1.81 2.37
CA THR A 11 3.51 3.14 1.80
C THR A 11 3.75 3.13 0.29
N THR A 12 3.43 2.02 -0.39
CA THR A 12 3.77 1.78 -1.79
C THR A 12 3.23 2.86 -2.73
N LEU A 13 1.98 3.30 -2.53
CA LEU A 13 1.36 4.29 -3.44
C LEU A 13 1.89 5.71 -3.24
N ARG A 14 2.34 6.06 -2.03
CA ARG A 14 2.88 7.40 -1.74
C ARG A 14 4.38 7.46 -1.97
N ASP A 15 5.16 6.66 -1.24
CA ASP A 15 6.62 6.69 -1.30
C ASP A 15 7.12 6.13 -2.64
N GLY A 16 6.43 5.11 -3.16
CA GLY A 16 6.72 4.57 -4.48
C GLY A 16 6.54 5.62 -5.57
N GLN A 17 5.46 6.40 -5.55
CA GLN A 17 5.24 7.46 -6.53
C GLN A 17 6.23 8.64 -6.40
N GLN A 18 6.77 8.89 -5.21
CA GLN A 18 7.80 9.91 -5.02
C GLN A 18 9.19 9.46 -5.50
N THR A 19 9.33 8.17 -5.85
CA THR A 19 10.59 7.64 -6.38
C THR A 19 10.81 8.13 -7.81
N THR A 20 12.00 8.69 -8.07
CA THR A 20 12.35 9.21 -9.40
C THR A 20 12.17 8.16 -10.50
N GLY A 21 11.39 8.51 -11.52
CA GLY A 21 11.11 7.62 -12.65
C GLY A 21 9.95 6.65 -12.43
N VAL A 22 9.26 6.74 -11.29
CA VAL A 22 7.99 6.04 -11.04
C VAL A 22 6.85 7.03 -11.28
N ASP A 23 5.85 6.60 -12.06
CA ASP A 23 4.61 7.34 -12.26
C ASP A 23 3.47 6.32 -12.32
N PHE A 24 2.58 6.37 -11.33
CA PHE A 24 1.43 5.47 -11.26
C PHE A 24 0.22 6.17 -11.87
N SER A 25 -0.35 5.58 -12.92
CA SER A 25 -1.65 6.01 -13.39
C SER A 25 -2.73 5.70 -12.34
N VAL A 26 -3.90 6.34 -12.46
CA VAL A 26 -5.05 6.03 -11.59
C VAL A 26 -5.40 4.54 -11.65
N SER A 27 -5.32 3.93 -12.84
CA SER A 27 -5.57 2.51 -13.02
C SER A 27 -4.54 1.63 -12.29
N ASP A 28 -3.26 2.00 -12.32
CA ASP A 28 -2.21 1.29 -11.59
C ASP A 28 -2.46 1.33 -10.09
N LYS A 29 -2.83 2.51 -9.57
CA LYS A 29 -3.15 2.69 -8.15
C LYS A 29 -4.30 1.79 -7.71
N ILE A 30 -5.35 1.65 -8.52
CA ILE A 30 -6.49 0.76 -8.22
C ILE A 30 -6.01 -0.69 -8.15
N VAL A 31 -5.27 -1.15 -9.15
CA VAL A 31 -4.77 -2.54 -9.21
C VAL A 31 -3.84 -2.84 -8.02
N ILE A 32 -2.94 -1.93 -7.68
CA ILE A 32 -2.03 -2.08 -6.53
C ILE A 32 -2.83 -2.09 -5.22
N SER A 33 -3.80 -1.20 -5.05
CA SER A 33 -4.65 -1.15 -3.86
C SER A 33 -5.41 -2.44 -3.64
N GLU A 34 -6.02 -2.99 -4.70
CA GLU A 34 -6.73 -4.27 -4.64
C GLU A 34 -5.79 -5.45 -4.34
N ALA A 35 -4.54 -5.39 -4.83
CA ALA A 35 -3.55 -6.42 -4.53
C ALA A 35 -3.13 -6.38 -3.05
N LEU A 36 -2.90 -5.19 -2.49
CA LEU A 36 -2.56 -5.01 -1.08
C LEU A 36 -3.72 -5.43 -0.15
N ASP A 37 -4.96 -5.09 -0.52
CA ASP A 37 -6.16 -5.53 0.19
C ASP A 37 -6.29 -7.07 0.22
N LYS A 38 -6.07 -7.74 -0.91
CA LYS A 38 -6.10 -9.22 -1.00
C LYS A 38 -5.06 -9.90 -0.12
N ILE A 39 -3.94 -9.23 0.20
CA ILE A 39 -2.88 -9.74 1.08
C ILE A 39 -3.26 -9.54 2.56
N GLY A 40 -4.27 -8.72 2.86
CA GLY A 40 -4.73 -8.42 4.21
C GLY A 40 -3.91 -7.35 4.91
N ILE A 41 -3.40 -6.37 4.16
CA ILE A 41 -2.74 -5.18 4.72
C ILE A 41 -3.77 -4.36 5.50
N ASP A 42 -3.43 -3.94 6.72
CA ASP A 42 -4.37 -3.20 7.57
C ASP A 42 -4.61 -1.77 7.08
N TYR A 43 -3.57 -1.14 6.52
CA TYR A 43 -3.60 0.25 6.06
C TYR A 43 -2.74 0.46 4.82
N ILE A 44 -3.29 1.16 3.83
CA ILE A 44 -2.60 1.55 2.61
C ILE A 44 -2.51 3.08 2.58
N GLU A 45 -1.31 3.63 2.50
CA GLU A 45 -1.10 5.07 2.38
C GLU A 45 -1.34 5.54 0.95
N GLY A 46 -2.35 6.40 0.75
CA GLY A 46 -2.64 6.98 -0.56
C GLY A 46 -1.64 8.06 -0.98
N GLY A 47 -1.46 8.18 -2.30
CA GLY A 47 -0.64 9.18 -3.01
C GLY A 47 -0.90 9.12 -4.50
#